data_AF-A0A6A5HJS0-F1
#
_entry.id   AF-A0A6A5HJS0-F1
#
_cell.length_a   1.000
_cell.length_b   1.000
_cell.length_c   1.000
_cell.angle_alpha   90.00
_cell.angle_beta   90.00
_cell.angle_gamma   90.00
#
_symmetry.space_group_name_H-M   'P 1'
#
loop_
_entity.id
_entity.type
_entity.pdbx_description
1 polymer ?
#
loop_
_entity_poly.entity_id
_entity_poly.type
_entity_poly.pdbx_seq_one_letter_code
_entity_poly.pdbx_strand_id
1 'polypeptide(L)'
;MIKFLGKVTQPSIDQSIVGEGNASVAECIQGCYKSGTCVIAYVDANQQCRFFNYKPGNTIIVEEAGEEVVAFKADLDVSSCPPLYKELSSDMMTGFSTMKWTKVDNGWIINM
;
A
#
# COMPACT_ATOMS: atom_id res chain seq x y z
N MET A 1 -1.51 6.81 -5.54
CA MET A 1 -1.65 5.64 -4.62
C MET A 1 -3.12 5.26 -4.57
N ILE A 2 -3.43 3.96 -4.60
CA ILE A 2 -4.79 3.43 -4.48
C ILE A 2 -5.11 3.31 -2.98
N LYS A 3 -6.22 3.87 -2.52
CA LYS A 3 -6.62 3.92 -1.10
C LYS A 3 -7.90 3.12 -0.88
N PHE A 4 -7.94 2.31 0.18
CA PHE A 4 -9.12 1.57 0.63
C PHE A 4 -9.04 1.28 2.13
N LEU A 5 -10.13 0.77 2.68
CA LEU A 5 -10.15 0.26 4.04
C LEU A 5 -9.56 -1.14 4.05
N GLY A 6 -8.54 -1.34 4.86
CA GLY A 6 -7.80 -2.59 4.85
C GLY A 6 -6.73 -2.67 5.92
N LYS A 7 -6.19 -3.88 6.06
CA LYS A 7 -5.16 -4.21 7.03
C LYS A 7 -3.94 -4.77 6.31
N VAL A 8 -2.75 -4.41 6.78
CA VAL A 8 -1.50 -5.01 6.30
C VAL A 8 -1.12 -6.18 7.20
N THR A 9 -0.96 -7.37 6.61
CA THR A 9 -0.42 -8.56 7.28
C THR A 9 0.91 -8.95 6.65
N GLN A 10 1.87 -9.34 7.50
CA GLN A 10 3.20 -9.71 7.04
C GLN A 10 3.71 -10.94 7.80
N PRO A 11 4.25 -11.98 7.13
CA PRO A 11 4.67 -13.21 7.80
C PRO A 11 5.83 -13.03 8.80
N SER A 12 6.60 -11.94 8.72
CA SER A 12 7.67 -11.62 9.67
C SER A 12 8.36 -10.33 9.21
N ILE A 13 8.21 -9.19 9.92
CA ILE A 13 9.07 -8.02 9.68
C ILE A 13 9.40 -7.25 10.95
N ASP A 14 10.72 -7.22 11.18
CA ASP A 14 11.53 -6.19 11.77
C ASP A 14 11.27 -4.83 11.08
N GLN A 15 10.52 -3.98 11.77
CA GLN A 15 9.90 -2.76 11.30
C GLN A 15 10.92 -1.71 10.87
N SER A 16 11.20 -1.57 9.56
CA SER A 16 11.65 -0.29 9.00
C SER A 16 10.47 0.69 8.92
N ILE A 17 9.82 0.96 10.06
CA ILE A 17 8.86 2.05 10.22
C ILE A 17 9.66 3.34 10.05
N VAL A 18 9.33 4.12 9.03
CA VAL A 18 9.87 5.47 8.88
C VAL A 18 8.68 6.42 8.93
N GLY A 19 8.49 7.06 10.08
CA GLY A 19 7.45 8.03 10.34
C GLY A 19 6.48 7.56 11.42
N GLU A 20 6.72 7.96 12.66
CA GLU A 20 5.76 7.85 13.76
C GLU A 20 5.17 9.24 14.02
N GLY A 21 3.85 9.36 13.94
CA GLY A 21 3.17 10.62 14.25
C GLY A 21 1.67 10.59 13.96
N ASN A 22 0.94 11.49 14.59
CA ASN A 22 -0.48 11.77 14.32
C ASN A 22 -0.57 12.56 13.00
N ALA A 23 -0.30 11.90 11.88
CA ALA A 23 -0.49 12.46 10.56
C ALA A 23 -1.93 12.19 10.12
N SER A 24 -2.57 13.17 9.50
CA SER A 24 -3.83 12.89 8.80
C SER A 24 -3.60 11.79 7.76
N VAL A 25 -4.66 11.05 7.42
CA VAL A 25 -4.61 10.03 6.35
C VAL A 25 -4.00 10.60 5.06
N ALA A 26 -4.34 11.84 4.72
CA ALA A 26 -3.80 12.52 3.55
C ALA A 26 -2.29 12.75 3.65
N GLU A 27 -1.78 13.23 4.78
CA GLU A 27 -0.34 13.45 5.00
C GLU A 27 0.45 12.13 5.00
N CYS A 28 -0.11 11.08 5.60
CA CYS A 28 0.51 9.75 5.59
C CYS A 28 0.66 9.24 4.14
N ILE A 29 -0.42 9.29 3.36
CA ILE A 29 -0.40 8.86 1.95
C ILE A 29 0.56 9.73 1.13
N GLN A 30 0.55 11.06 1.33
CA GLN A 30 1.43 11.97 0.61
C GLN A 30 2.91 11.77 0.96
N GLY A 31 3.23 11.47 2.22
CA GLY A 31 4.59 11.15 2.66
C GLY A 31 5.12 9.90 1.96
N CYS A 32 4.33 8.83 1.93
CA CYS A 32 4.71 7.62 1.21
C CYS A 32 4.82 7.84 -0.31
N TYR A 33 3.91 8.61 -0.89
CA TYR A 33 3.94 8.92 -2.32
C TYR A 33 5.26 9.60 -2.73
N LYS A 34 5.71 10.58 -1.93
CA LYS A 34 6.96 11.33 -2.16
C LYS A 34 8.23 10.52 -1.85
N SER A 35 8.15 9.57 -0.93
CA SER A 35 9.29 8.70 -0.62
C SER A 35 9.61 7.79 -1.80
N GLY A 36 10.86 7.77 -2.25
CA GLY A 36 11.30 6.91 -3.36
C GLY A 36 11.27 5.41 -3.04
N THR A 37 11.27 5.03 -1.76
CA THR A 37 11.30 3.63 -1.32
C THR A 37 9.97 3.15 -0.73
N CYS A 38 9.05 4.04 -0.37
CA CYS A 38 7.78 3.64 0.22
C CYS A 38 6.86 2.99 -0.82
N VAL A 39 6.28 1.86 -0.46
CA VAL A 39 5.35 1.06 -1.29
C VAL A 39 3.93 1.17 -0.75
N ILE A 40 3.77 1.15 0.58
CA ILE A 40 2.46 1.18 1.26
C ILE A 40 2.48 2.21 2.39
N ALA A 41 1.45 3.05 2.44
CA ALA A 41 1.07 3.84 3.61
C ALA A 41 -0.06 3.12 4.34
N TYR A 42 0.09 2.97 5.65
CA TYR A 42 -0.89 2.33 6.52
C TYR A 42 -1.20 3.23 7.69
N VAL A 43 -2.48 3.46 7.95
CA VAL A 43 -2.96 4.19 9.12
C VAL A 43 -3.80 3.24 9.94
N ASP A 44 -3.32 2.93 11.14
CA ASP A 44 -4.03 2.02 12.04
C ASP A 44 -5.20 2.70 12.76
N ALA A 45 -5.94 1.92 13.55
CA ALA A 45 -7.08 2.40 14.32
C ALA A 45 -6.73 3.50 15.34
N ASN A 46 -5.46 3.61 15.75
CA ASN A 46 -4.96 4.65 16.65
C ASN A 46 -4.49 5.91 15.89
N GLN A 47 -4.78 6.00 14.59
CA GLN A 47 -4.30 7.06 13.69
C GLN A 47 -2.77 7.13 13.58
N GLN A 48 -2.07 6.02 13.88
CA GLN A 48 -0.64 5.95 13.65
C GLN A 48 -0.37 5.65 12.18
N CYS A 49 0.38 6.55 11.54
CA CYS A 49 0.91 6.32 10.21
C CYS A 49 2.12 5.38 10.27
N ARG A 50 2.20 4.43 9.34
CA ARG A 50 3.37 3.56 9.11
C ARG A 50 3.63 3.44 7.62
N PHE A 51 4.91 3.46 7.24
CA PHE A 51 5.35 3.22 5.87
C PHE A 51 5.96 1.84 5.74
N PHE A 52 5.54 1.10 4.72
CA PHE A 52 6.21 -0.12 4.29
C PHE A 52 7.06 0.22 3.07
N ASN A 53 8.37 0.18 3.27
CA ASN A 53 9.34 0.41 2.22
C ASN A 53 9.64 -0.87 1.45
N TYR A 54 10.07 -0.70 0.20
CA TYR A 54 10.63 -1.76 -0.61
C TYR A 54 11.80 -2.41 0.12
N LYS A 55 11.73 -3.73 0.24
CA LYS A 55 12.80 -4.57 0.77
C LYS A 55 12.74 -5.92 0.06
N PRO A 56 13.78 -6.29 -0.72
CA PRO A 56 13.82 -7.52 -1.48
C PRO A 56 13.66 -8.77 -0.60
N GLY A 57 12.94 -9.77 -1.12
CA GLY A 57 12.64 -11.04 -0.46
C GLY A 57 11.46 -10.99 0.50
N ASN A 58 10.71 -9.88 0.54
CA ASN A 58 9.58 -9.73 1.46
C ASN A 58 8.25 -9.83 0.72
N THR A 59 7.31 -10.56 1.33
CA THR A 59 5.92 -10.57 0.88
C THR A 59 5.09 -9.70 1.82
N ILE A 60 4.25 -8.83 1.25
CA ILE A 60 3.19 -8.13 1.98
C ILE A 60 1.85 -8.62 1.49
N ILE A 61 0.96 -8.88 2.45
CA ILE A 61 -0.44 -9.17 2.20
C ILE A 61 -1.24 -7.97 2.70
N VAL A 62 -2.17 -7.50 1.87
CA VAL A 62 -3.13 -6.47 2.23
C VAL A 62 -4.51 -7.08 2.15
N GLU A 63 -5.22 -7.03 3.27
CA GLU A 63 -6.59 -7.52 3.39
C GLU A 63 -7.56 -6.34 3.29
N GLU A 64 -8.60 -6.45 2.46
CA GLU A 64 -9.67 -5.46 2.33
C GLU A 64 -10.70 -5.63 3.47
N ALA A 65 -10.26 -5.42 4.71
CA ALA A 65 -11.09 -5.57 5.90
C ALA A 65 -10.75 -4.56 7.00
N GLY A 66 -11.72 -4.27 7.86
CA GLY A 66 -11.55 -3.42 9.04
C GLY A 66 -11.78 -1.93 8.78
N GLU A 67 -11.39 -1.10 9.75
CA GLU A 67 -11.53 0.36 9.73
C GLU A 67 -10.20 1.10 9.50
N GLU A 68 -9.12 0.34 9.36
CA GLU A 68 -7.78 0.84 9.09
C GLU A 68 -7.68 1.30 7.63
N VAL A 69 -6.78 2.23 7.34
CA VAL A 69 -6.60 2.74 5.97
C VAL A 69 -5.30 2.20 5.40
N VAL A 70 -5.41 1.59 4.22
CA VAL A 70 -4.25 1.23 3.41
C VAL A 70 -4.26 2.05 2.14
N ALA A 71 -3.09 2.55 1.76
CA ALA A 71 -2.84 3.00 0.41
C ALA A 71 -1.55 2.40 -0.13
N PHE A 72 -1.58 1.87 -1.35
CA PHE A 72 -0.37 1.35 -2.00
C PHE A 72 -0.06 2.05 -3.32
N LYS A 73 1.22 2.03 -3.70
CA LYS A 73 1.67 2.49 -5.02
C LYS A 73 1.38 1.43 -6.08
N ALA A 74 0.81 1.88 -7.18
CA ALA A 74 0.56 1.09 -8.37
C ALA A 74 0.65 2.02 -9.57
N ASP A 75 1.22 1.50 -10.65
CA ASP A 75 1.22 2.13 -11.96
C ASP A 75 -0.08 1.70 -12.64
N LEU A 76 -0.87 2.69 -13.03
CA LEU A 76 -2.19 2.48 -13.59
C LEU A 76 -2.16 2.84 -15.06
N ASP A 77 -2.43 1.87 -15.94
CA ASP A 77 -2.62 2.09 -17.37
C ASP A 77 -4.01 2.65 -17.68
N VAL A 78 -4.40 3.72 -16.97
CA VAL A 78 -5.69 4.37 -17.13
C VAL A 78 -5.51 5.82 -17.57
N SER A 79 -6.17 6.18 -18.66
CA SER A 79 -6.19 7.55 -19.18
C SER A 79 -7.09 8.49 -18.36
N SER A 80 -7.98 7.95 -17.54
CA SER A 80 -8.88 8.70 -16.65
C SER A 80 -8.55 8.43 -15.18
N CYS A 81 -8.23 9.50 -14.45
CA CYS A 81 -8.01 9.46 -13.01
C CYS A 81 -9.15 10.19 -12.28
N PRO A 82 -9.75 9.60 -11.23
CA PRO A 82 -9.45 8.27 -10.67
C PRO A 82 -10.22 7.14 -11.38
N PRO A 83 -9.62 5.95 -11.61
CA PRO A 83 -10.35 4.78 -12.08
C PRO A 83 -11.31 4.26 -11.00
N LEU A 84 -12.39 3.60 -11.40
CA LEU A 84 -13.25 2.90 -10.44
C LEU A 84 -12.48 1.69 -9.88
N TYR A 85 -12.63 1.42 -8.58
CA TYR A 85 -11.95 0.29 -7.93
C TYR A 85 -12.20 -1.06 -8.62
N LYS A 86 -13.41 -1.25 -9.16
CA LYS A 86 -13.82 -2.45 -9.90
C LYS A 86 -13.13 -2.61 -11.26
N GLU A 87 -12.56 -1.53 -11.79
CA GLU A 87 -11.88 -1.49 -13.08
C GLU A 87 -10.36 -1.70 -12.93
N LEU A 88 -9.87 -1.83 -11.70
CA LEU A 88 -8.47 -2.16 -11.46
C LEU A 88 -8.16 -3.55 -12.03
N SER A 89 -7.06 -3.62 -12.78
CA SER A 89 -6.50 -4.89 -13.26
C SER A 89 -6.24 -5.83 -12.08
N SER A 90 -6.40 -7.13 -12.29
CA SER A 90 -6.01 -8.14 -11.29
C SER A 90 -4.51 -8.12 -10.98
N ASP A 91 -3.75 -7.44 -11.83
CA ASP A 91 -2.32 -7.39 -11.87
C ASP A 91 -1.87 -5.95 -12.15
N MET A 92 -1.14 -5.33 -11.21
CA MET A 92 -0.67 -3.95 -11.37
C MET A 92 0.81 -3.85 -11.04
N MET A 93 1.58 -3.27 -11.96
CA MET A 93 2.98 -2.95 -11.69
C MET A 93 3.09 -1.85 -10.65
N THR A 94 4.26 -1.71 -10.07
CA THR A 94 4.62 -0.52 -9.29
C THR A 94 5.78 0.18 -9.99
N GLY A 95 6.06 1.43 -9.60
CA GLY A 95 7.25 2.16 -10.09
C GLY A 95 8.60 1.45 -9.83
N PHE A 96 8.59 0.29 -9.16
CA PHE A 96 9.70 -0.66 -9.12
C PHE A 96 9.44 -1.78 -10.15
N SER A 97 10.33 -1.89 -11.14
CA SER A 97 10.15 -2.72 -12.34
C SER A 97 9.98 -4.23 -12.10
N THR A 98 10.31 -4.73 -10.91
CA THR A 98 10.19 -6.15 -10.55
C THR A 98 9.01 -6.45 -9.63
N MET A 99 8.27 -5.43 -9.20
CA MET A 99 7.23 -5.55 -8.18
C MET A 99 5.84 -5.41 -8.79
N LYS A 100 4.98 -6.35 -8.41
CA LYS A 100 3.63 -6.47 -8.95
C LYS A 100 2.64 -6.81 -7.85
N TRP A 101 1.55 -6.05 -7.81
CA TRP A 101 0.36 -6.38 -7.04
C TRP A 101 -0.44 -7.46 -7.76
N THR A 102 -0.78 -8.52 -7.03
CA THR A 102 -1.66 -9.60 -7.48
C THR A 102 -2.92 -9.58 -6.63
N LYS A 103 -4.09 -9.49 -7.28
CA LYS A 103 -5.38 -9.54 -6.60
C LYS A 103 -5.68 -10.95 -6.10
N VAL A 104 -6.20 -11.04 -4.89
CA VAL A 104 -6.71 -12.28 -4.28
C VAL A 104 -8.11 -12.04 -3.73
N ASP A 105 -8.82 -13.09 -3.32
CA ASP A 105 -10.24 -13.02 -2.93
C ASP A 105 -10.56 -11.90 -1.94
N ASN A 106 -9.69 -11.69 -0.94
CA ASN A 106 -9.88 -10.71 0.13
C ASN A 106 -8.83 -9.58 0.12
N GLY A 107 -8.20 -9.30 -1.01
CA GLY A 107 -7.30 -8.15 -1.14
C GLY A 107 -6.16 -8.34 -2.12
N TRP A 108 -4.93 -8.07 -1.67
CA TRP A 108 -3.77 -7.94 -2.56
C TRP A 108 -2.51 -8.52 -1.95
N ILE A 109 -1.67 -9.10 -2.81
CA ILE A 109 -0.34 -9.60 -2.44
C ILE A 109 0.69 -8.89 -3.29
N ILE A 110 1.80 -8.49 -2.67
CA ILE A 110 2.99 -8.03 -3.38
C ILE A 110 4.22 -8.79 -2.88
N ASN A 111 5.03 -9.23 -3.85
CA ASN A 111 6.37 -9.73 -3.60
C ASN A 111 7.35 -8.60 -3.94
N MET A 112 8.17 -8.26 -2.96
CA MET A 112 9.20 -7.22 -3.03
C MET A 112 10.56 -7.87 -3.14
#